data_AF-A0A667G1V7-F1
#
_entry.id   AF-A0A667G1V7-F1
#
_cell.length_a   1.000
_cell.length_b   1.000
_cell.length_c   1.000
_cell.angle_alpha   90.00
_cell.angle_beta   90.00
_cell.angle_gamma   90.00
#
_symmetry.space_group_name_H-M   'P 1'
#
loop_
_entity.id
_entity.type
_entity.pdbx_description
1 polymer ?
#
loop_
_entity_poly.entity_id
_entity_poly.type
_entity_poly.pdbx_seq_one_letter_code
_entity_poly.pdbx_strand_id
1 'polypeptide(L)'
;MQARGSREQEARDYLEEHRIMELLNYLTSTLLFFRPEKPREYLISVLERLRIAKMTGLAFPFFMDHSNIVSMFEMMDTSNKGTISFVQYREALKTLGLLTADEVLKDDGHAVTLDKFRREVNKRMEEIWAAF
;
A
#
# COMPACT_ATOMS: atom_id res chain seq x y z
N MET A 1 -10.00 33.57 -28.71
CA MET A 1 -8.92 32.73 -28.13
C MET A 1 -9.45 32.10 -26.84
N GLN A 2 -10.06 30.91 -26.89
CA GLN A 2 -10.63 30.25 -25.70
C GLN A 2 -10.53 28.70 -25.73
N ALA A 3 -9.74 28.13 -26.65
CA ALA A 3 -9.74 26.69 -26.93
C ALA A 3 -8.57 25.90 -26.29
N ARG A 4 -7.54 26.56 -25.75
CA ARG A 4 -6.39 25.86 -25.15
C ARG A 4 -6.66 25.35 -23.72
N GLY A 5 -7.49 26.05 -22.94
CA GLY A 5 -7.86 25.62 -21.59
C GLY A 5 -8.73 24.36 -21.57
N SER A 6 -9.60 24.16 -22.59
CA SER A 6 -10.53 23.02 -22.65
C SER A 6 -9.80 21.68 -22.80
N ARG A 7 -8.89 21.57 -23.78
CA ARG A 7 -8.18 20.29 -24.04
C ARG A 7 -7.19 19.92 -22.94
N GLU A 8 -6.52 20.92 -22.36
CA GLU A 8 -5.61 20.66 -21.24
C GLU A 8 -6.37 20.22 -20.00
N GLN A 9 -7.52 20.85 -19.73
CA GLN A 9 -8.39 20.44 -18.62
C GLN A 9 -8.97 19.05 -18.86
N GLU A 10 -9.51 18.76 -20.05
CA GLU A 10 -10.01 17.43 -20.42
C GLU A 10 -8.95 16.34 -20.24
N ALA A 11 -7.70 16.63 -20.61
CA ALA A 11 -6.60 15.69 -20.41
C ALA A 11 -6.28 15.47 -18.92
N ARG A 12 -6.29 16.54 -18.12
CA ARG A 12 -6.10 16.43 -16.66
C ARG A 12 -7.22 15.63 -16.01
N ASP A 13 -8.47 15.95 -16.34
CA ASP A 13 -9.64 15.27 -15.82
C ASP A 13 -9.60 13.77 -16.16
N TYR A 14 -9.23 13.42 -17.39
CA TYR A 14 -9.06 12.01 -17.79
C TYR A 14 -7.97 11.29 -16.97
N LEU A 15 -6.82 11.94 -16.76
CA LEU A 15 -5.72 11.36 -15.99
C LEU A 15 -6.08 11.18 -14.50
N GLU A 16 -6.83 12.13 -13.94
CA GLU A 16 -7.32 12.11 -12.55
C GLU A 16 -8.42 11.07 -12.36
N GLU A 17 -9.45 11.07 -13.21
CA GLU A 17 -10.58 10.12 -13.16
C GLU A 17 -10.08 8.68 -13.24
N HIS A 18 -9.11 8.41 -14.10
CA HIS A 18 -8.53 7.08 -14.28
C HIS A 18 -7.29 6.83 -13.42
N ARG A 19 -6.92 7.76 -12.52
CA ARG A 19 -5.81 7.63 -11.57
C ARG A 19 -4.49 7.19 -12.23
N ILE A 20 -4.25 7.71 -13.44
CA ILE A 20 -3.11 7.31 -14.28
C ILE A 20 -1.79 7.75 -13.65
N MET A 21 -1.78 8.91 -13.00
CA MET A 21 -0.57 9.43 -12.36
C MET A 21 -0.14 8.54 -11.19
N GLU A 22 -1.08 8.06 -10.38
CA GLU A 22 -0.79 7.14 -9.28
C GLU A 22 -0.28 5.79 -9.78
N LEU A 23 -0.87 5.26 -10.85
CA LEU A 23 -0.37 4.04 -11.50
C LEU A 23 1.08 4.22 -11.96
N LEU A 24 1.39 5.32 -12.65
CA LEU A 24 2.75 5.61 -13.12
C LEU A 24 3.73 5.82 -11.95
N ASN A 25 3.32 6.51 -10.90
CA ASN A 25 4.11 6.67 -9.68
C ASN A 25 4.41 5.33 -9.01
N TYR A 26 3.43 4.42 -8.96
CA TYR A 26 3.62 3.08 -8.42
C TYR A 26 4.61 2.26 -9.27
N LEU A 27 4.37 2.19 -10.58
CA LEU A 27 5.23 1.46 -11.52
C LEU A 27 6.68 1.95 -11.49
N THR A 28 6.88 3.27 -11.44
CA THR A 28 8.24 3.86 -11.35
C THR A 28 8.89 3.61 -10.00
N SER A 29 8.13 3.68 -8.90
CA SER A 29 8.64 3.38 -7.55
C SER A 29 9.11 1.93 -7.43
N THR A 30 8.34 0.97 -7.96
CA THR A 30 8.73 -0.45 -7.94
C THR A 30 10.01 -0.72 -8.74
N LEU A 31 10.21 -0.03 -9.87
CA LEU A 31 11.48 -0.14 -10.62
C LEU A 31 12.69 0.39 -9.84
N LEU A 32 12.55 1.54 -9.17
CA LEU A 32 13.64 2.13 -8.38
C LEU A 32 14.03 1.25 -7.18
N PHE A 33 13.04 0.60 -6.59
CA PHE A 33 13.21 -0.31 -5.46
C PHE A 33 13.82 -1.66 -5.88
N PHE A 34 13.17 -2.39 -6.77
CA PHE A 34 13.58 -3.77 -7.10
C PHE A 34 14.72 -3.84 -8.11
N ARG A 35 14.90 -2.81 -8.94
CA ARG A 35 15.94 -2.72 -10.00
C ARG A 35 16.11 -4.02 -10.80
N PRO A 36 15.02 -4.56 -11.39
CA PRO A 36 15.08 -5.83 -12.11
C PRO A 36 15.97 -5.73 -13.35
N GLU A 37 16.66 -6.82 -13.69
CA GLU A 37 17.50 -6.90 -14.91
C GLU A 37 16.71 -6.64 -16.20
N LYS A 38 15.40 -6.94 -16.17
CA LYS A 38 14.48 -6.76 -17.30
C LYS A 38 13.29 -5.88 -16.93
N PRO A 39 13.44 -4.55 -16.92
CA PRO A 39 12.42 -3.61 -16.44
C PRO A 39 11.07 -3.71 -17.13
N ARG A 40 11.06 -3.88 -18.46
CA ARG A 40 9.82 -3.95 -19.24
C ARG A 40 9.01 -5.22 -18.93
N GLU A 41 9.67 -6.38 -18.89
CA GLU A 41 9.03 -7.65 -18.52
C GLU A 41 8.48 -7.58 -17.09
N TYR A 42 9.25 -6.99 -16.18
CA TYR A 42 8.80 -6.78 -14.80
C TYR A 42 7.55 -5.89 -14.71
N LEU A 43 7.55 -4.72 -15.37
CA LEU A 43 6.39 -3.82 -15.40
C LEU A 43 5.12 -4.49 -15.95
N ILE A 44 5.26 -5.30 -17.00
CA ILE A 44 4.15 -6.08 -17.55
C ILE A 44 3.60 -7.02 -16.47
N SER A 45 4.47 -7.75 -15.77
CA SER A 45 4.04 -8.65 -14.69
C SER A 45 3.33 -7.92 -13.55
N VAL A 46 3.75 -6.69 -13.23
CA VAL A 46 3.11 -5.85 -12.21
C VAL A 46 1.71 -5.45 -12.66
N LEU A 47 1.56 -5.00 -13.91
CA LEU A 47 0.27 -4.65 -14.50
C LEU A 47 -0.68 -5.85 -14.59
N GLU A 48 -0.18 -7.04 -14.92
CA GLU A 48 -0.97 -8.27 -14.94
C GLU A 48 -1.47 -8.64 -13.54
N ARG A 49 -0.61 -8.52 -12.51
CA ARG A 49 -1.01 -8.71 -11.11
C ARG A 49 -2.07 -7.70 -10.68
N LEU A 50 -1.87 -6.41 -11.00
CA LEU A 50 -2.87 -5.35 -10.74
C LEU A 50 -4.22 -5.65 -11.39
N ARG A 51 -4.21 -6.08 -12.66
CA ARG A 51 -5.42 -6.45 -13.38
C ARG A 51 -6.16 -7.60 -12.70
N ILE A 52 -5.43 -8.67 -12.35
CA ILE A 52 -6.02 -9.82 -11.63
C ILE A 52 -6.61 -9.35 -10.32
N ALA A 53 -5.86 -8.57 -9.52
CA ALA A 53 -6.30 -8.01 -8.25
C ALA A 53 -7.63 -7.25 -8.36
N LYS A 54 -7.73 -6.38 -9.39
CA LYS A 54 -8.94 -5.61 -9.64
C LYS A 54 -10.14 -6.47 -10.05
N MET A 55 -9.90 -7.56 -10.79
CA MET A 55 -10.96 -8.47 -11.23
C MET A 55 -11.44 -9.43 -10.14
N THR A 56 -10.55 -9.88 -9.27
CA THR A 56 -10.84 -10.90 -8.27
C THR A 56 -11.11 -10.32 -6.89
N GLY A 57 -10.76 -9.05 -6.66
CA GLY A 57 -10.68 -8.46 -5.32
C GLY A 57 -9.57 -9.09 -4.46
N LEU A 58 -8.69 -9.92 -5.04
CA LEU A 58 -7.68 -10.70 -4.33
C LEU A 58 -6.31 -10.48 -4.96
N ALA A 59 -5.32 -10.19 -4.12
CA ALA A 59 -3.89 -10.01 -4.46
C ALA A 59 -3.53 -8.67 -5.16
N PHE A 60 -3.81 -7.55 -4.50
CA PHE A 60 -3.15 -6.28 -4.83
C PHE A 60 -1.63 -6.41 -4.71
N PRO A 61 -0.82 -5.71 -5.54
CA PRO A 61 0.61 -5.85 -5.49
C PRO A 61 1.15 -5.14 -4.25
N PHE A 62 1.25 -5.91 -3.17
CA PHE A 62 1.70 -5.45 -1.88
C PHE A 62 3.15 -4.95 -1.96
N PHE A 63 3.40 -3.73 -1.46
CA PHE A 63 4.73 -3.35 -0.98
C PHE A 63 5.10 -4.06 0.34
N MET A 64 4.10 -4.65 1.02
CA MET A 64 4.23 -5.39 2.27
C MET A 64 3.69 -6.81 2.08
N ASP A 65 4.53 -7.73 1.61
CA ASP A 65 4.18 -9.15 1.61
C ASP A 65 4.23 -9.74 3.03
N HIS A 66 3.87 -11.02 3.16
CA HIS A 66 3.89 -11.69 4.45
C HIS A 66 5.27 -11.61 5.15
N SER A 67 6.36 -11.72 4.38
CA SER A 67 7.72 -11.65 4.91
C SER A 67 8.07 -10.26 5.41
N ASN A 68 7.60 -9.20 4.74
CA ASN A 68 7.83 -7.82 5.16
C ASN A 68 7.07 -7.52 6.47
N ILE A 69 5.82 -7.98 6.58
CA ILE A 69 5.01 -7.82 7.80
C ILE A 69 5.65 -8.55 8.98
N VAL A 70 6.11 -9.79 8.77
CA VAL A 70 6.79 -10.58 9.82
C VAL A 70 8.08 -9.89 10.24
N SER A 71 8.94 -9.51 9.29
CA SER A 71 10.21 -8.86 9.58
C SER A 71 10.02 -7.58 10.39
N MET A 72 9.04 -6.75 10.00
CA MET A 72 8.75 -5.51 10.71
C MET A 72 8.22 -5.76 12.13
N PHE A 73 7.41 -6.80 12.33
CA PHE A 73 6.95 -7.22 13.65
C PHE A 73 8.12 -7.67 14.52
N GLU A 74 9.00 -8.52 14.01
CA GLU A 74 10.19 -9.01 14.71
C GLU A 74 11.14 -7.87 15.10
N MET A 75 11.30 -6.86 14.23
CA MET A 75 12.08 -5.66 14.54
C MET A 75 11.50 -4.85 15.72
N MET A 76 10.18 -4.89 15.93
CA MET A 76 9.51 -4.24 17.05
C MET A 76 9.50 -5.11 18.31
N ASP A 77 9.34 -6.43 18.16
CA ASP A 77 9.39 -7.41 19.24
C ASP A 77 10.84 -7.85 19.55
N THR A 78 11.67 -6.87 19.88
CA THR A 78 13.09 -7.08 20.24
C THR A 78 13.30 -8.03 21.42
N SER A 79 12.27 -8.25 22.24
CA SER A 79 12.28 -9.17 23.38
C SER A 79 11.80 -10.59 23.02
N ASN A 80 11.41 -10.85 21.77
CA ASN A 80 10.86 -12.10 21.27
C ASN A 80 9.70 -12.65 22.15
N LYS A 81 8.80 -11.76 22.59
CA LYS A 81 7.66 -12.09 23.45
C LYS A 81 6.45 -12.61 22.66
N GLY A 82 6.49 -12.53 21.33
CA GLY A 82 5.37 -12.78 20.43
C GLY A 82 4.34 -11.64 20.40
N THR A 83 4.65 -10.49 21.00
CA THR A 83 3.72 -9.36 21.14
C THR A 83 4.43 -8.02 21.09
N ILE A 84 3.75 -7.00 20.55
CA ILE A 84 4.19 -5.59 20.54
C ILE A 84 3.22 -4.72 21.34
N SER A 85 3.71 -3.59 21.84
CA SER A 85 2.87 -2.60 22.51
C SER A 85 1.94 -1.88 21.53
N PHE A 86 0.84 -1.33 22.06
CA PHE A 86 -0.08 -0.52 21.25
C PHE A 86 0.60 0.71 20.61
N VAL A 87 1.58 1.30 21.29
CA VAL A 87 2.37 2.41 20.76
C VAL A 87 3.18 1.99 19.53
N GLN A 88 3.87 0.84 19.60
CA GLN A 88 4.62 0.29 18.46
C GLN A 88 3.70 -0.06 17.30
N TYR A 89 2.55 -0.69 17.59
CA TYR A 89 1.52 -0.99 16.61
C TYR A 89 1.01 0.25 15.86
N ARG A 90 0.73 1.34 16.58
CA ARG A 90 0.28 2.60 15.98
C ARG A 90 1.35 3.25 15.12
N GLU A 91 2.59 3.33 15.60
CA GLU A 91 3.70 3.91 14.84
C GLU A 91 4.04 3.09 13.59
N ALA A 92 3.91 1.76 13.67
CA ALA A 92 4.00 0.86 12.53
C ALA A 92 2.99 1.21 11.43
N LEU A 93 1.70 1.30 11.78
CA LEU A 93 0.66 1.65 10.80
C LEU A 93 0.89 3.04 10.19
N LYS A 94 1.32 4.00 11.00
CA LYS A 94 1.66 5.34 10.52
C LYS A 94 2.83 5.33 9.54
N THR A 95 3.90 4.60 9.86
CA THR A 95 5.09 4.46 9.01
C THR A 95 4.74 3.82 7.66
N LEU A 96 3.80 2.88 7.66
CA LEU A 96 3.29 2.23 6.45
C LEU A 96 2.29 3.09 5.66
N GLY A 97 1.94 4.29 6.14
CA GLY A 97 0.91 5.12 5.53
C GLY A 97 -0.50 4.55 5.64
N LEU A 98 -0.71 3.60 6.57
CA LEU A 98 -1.99 2.91 6.80
C LEU A 98 -2.83 3.58 7.89
N LEU A 99 -2.38 4.71 8.43
CA LEU A 99 -3.09 5.50 9.41
C LEU A 99 -3.47 6.85 8.80
N THR A 100 -4.75 7.19 8.81
CA THR A 100 -5.19 8.53 8.38
C THR A 100 -4.92 9.56 9.47
N ALA A 101 -4.74 10.83 9.08
CA ALA A 101 -4.33 11.89 10.01
C ALA A 101 -5.28 12.09 11.20
N ASP A 102 -6.57 11.82 11.00
CA ASP A 102 -7.64 12.04 11.98
C ASP A 102 -8.07 10.76 12.71
N GLU A 103 -7.44 9.62 12.40
CA GLU A 103 -7.85 8.34 12.95
C GLU A 103 -7.30 8.09 14.36
N VAL A 104 -8.24 7.92 15.31
CA VAL A 104 -7.93 7.53 16.69
C VAL A 104 -8.15 6.02 16.83
N LEU A 105 -7.06 5.27 16.85
CA LEU A 105 -7.09 3.85 17.22
C LEU A 105 -7.45 3.72 18.71
N LYS A 106 -8.41 2.84 19.02
CA LYS A 106 -8.75 2.50 20.40
C LYS A 106 -7.76 1.46 20.92
N ASP A 107 -7.13 1.78 22.04
CA ASP A 107 -6.34 0.82 22.79
C ASP A 107 -7.29 -0.08 23.59
N ASP A 108 -7.25 -1.38 23.32
CA ASP A 108 -8.01 -2.39 24.07
C ASP A 108 -7.25 -2.88 25.31
N GLY A 109 -6.08 -2.31 25.61
CA GLY A 109 -5.22 -2.69 26.73
C GLY A 109 -4.50 -4.01 26.52
N HIS A 110 -4.69 -4.67 25.37
CA HIS A 110 -4.08 -5.94 25.04
C HIS A 110 -2.88 -5.76 24.13
N ALA A 111 -1.81 -6.49 24.43
CA ALA A 111 -0.63 -6.53 23.57
C ALA A 111 -1.01 -7.10 22.18
N VAL A 112 -0.39 -6.56 21.13
CA VAL A 112 -0.73 -6.89 19.75
C VAL A 112 0.13 -8.06 19.29
N THR A 113 -0.51 -9.15 18.86
CA THR A 113 0.19 -10.31 18.28
C THR A 113 0.49 -10.08 16.81
N LEU A 114 1.43 -10.86 16.26
CA LEU A 114 1.74 -10.87 14.82
C LEU A 114 0.48 -11.11 13.97
N ASP A 115 -0.37 -12.01 14.41
CA ASP A 115 -1.63 -12.32 13.71
C ASP A 115 -2.61 -11.14 13.70
N LYS A 116 -2.74 -10.42 14.83
CA LYS A 116 -3.57 -9.19 14.91
C LYS A 116 -2.99 -8.11 14.01
N PHE A 117 -1.67 -7.90 14.07
CA PHE A 117 -0.97 -6.91 13.25
C PHE A 117 -1.11 -7.19 11.75
N ARG A 118 -0.84 -8.44 11.32
CA ARG A 118 -0.96 -8.86 9.91
C ARG A 118 -2.37 -8.66 9.37
N ARG A 119 -3.39 -9.09 10.13
CA ARG A 119 -4.79 -8.93 9.71
C ARG A 119 -5.15 -7.45 9.50
N GLU A 120 -4.72 -6.59 10.41
CA GLU A 120 -5.01 -5.16 10.29
C GLU A 120 -4.28 -4.53 9.08
N VAL A 121 -2.98 -4.82 8.90
CA VAL A 121 -2.20 -4.31 7.77
C VAL A 121 -2.84 -4.71 6.45
N ASN A 122 -3.21 -5.99 6.31
CA ASN A 122 -3.86 -6.48 5.09
C ASN A 122 -5.22 -5.81 4.85
N LYS A 123 -6.06 -5.71 5.89
CA LYS A 123 -7.37 -5.06 5.80
C LYS A 123 -7.25 -3.60 5.34
N ARG A 124 -6.37 -2.82 5.95
CA ARG A 124 -6.19 -1.39 5.60
C ARG A 124 -5.60 -1.19 4.22
N MET A 125 -4.66 -2.07 3.83
CA MET A 125 -4.17 -2.10 2.47
C MET A 125 -5.32 -2.36 1.49
N GLU A 126 -6.15 -3.36 1.73
CA GLU A 126 -7.33 -3.66 0.90
C GLU A 126 -8.27 -2.45 0.79
N GLU A 127 -8.53 -1.72 1.88
CA GLU A 127 -9.36 -0.50 1.87
C GLU A 127 -8.75 0.62 1.04
N ILE A 128 -7.45 0.90 1.19
CA ILE A 128 -6.74 1.89 0.37
C ILE A 128 -6.86 1.52 -1.10
N TRP A 129 -6.63 0.25 -1.42
CA TRP A 129 -6.61 -0.27 -2.78
C TRP A 129 -8.00 -0.37 -3.41
N ALA A 130 -9.05 -0.65 -2.64
CA ALA A 130 -10.44 -0.62 -3.10
C ALA A 130 -10.89 0.79 -3.53
N ALA A 131 -10.17 1.84 -3.11
CA ALA A 131 -10.38 3.19 -3.59
C ALA A 131 -9.70 3.49 -4.94
N PHE A 132 -8.97 2.54 -5.55
CA PHE A 132 -8.35 2.61 -6.90
C PHE A 132 -9.06 1.66 -7.90
#